data_AF-A0A2V5UIU3-F1
#
_entry.id   AF-A0A2V5UIU3-F1
#
_cell.length_a   1.000
_cell.length_b   1.000
_cell.length_c   1.000
_cell.angle_alpha   90.00
_cell.angle_beta   90.00
_cell.angle_gamma   90.00
#
_symmetry.space_group_name_H-M   'P 1'
#
loop_
_entity.id
_entity.type
_entity.pdbx_description
1 polymer ?
#
loop_
_entity_poly.entity_id
_entity_poly.type
_entity_poly.pdbx_seq_one_letter_code
_entity_poly.pdbx_strand_id
1 'polypeptide(L)'
;MARPNRDIRFQEKAQFHDATEGIEMKLNTGVSDVKTLDHGAPQRSRSSQMKRTRAANQRIPKWAYLLFIILAAFVSYRILQHRAAEIKTAQAPARPVTVAKAITKDVPIYLDEIGTCAAYETVQLQAQVSGKIISRQFQDGSDVKKGDPLFTIDPRPYQAVLDQAKAQAALDQVTLKRQEDLRARKVISQQD
;
A
#
# COMPACT_ATOMS: atom_id res chain seq x y z
N MET A 1 32.55 27.99 -2.15
CA MET A 1 31.24 27.48 -1.71
C MET A 1 31.34 25.96 -1.57
N ALA A 2 31.51 25.48 -0.34
CA ALA A 2 31.64 24.05 -0.01
C ALA A 2 30.25 23.47 0.27
N ARG A 3 29.96 22.27 -0.25
CA ARG A 3 28.79 21.47 0.16
C ARG A 3 29.28 20.25 0.94
N PRO A 4 28.64 19.88 2.06
CA PRO A 4 29.18 18.89 2.99
C PRO A 4 28.83 17.45 2.60
N ASN A 5 29.80 16.59 2.91
CA ASN A 5 29.79 15.14 2.82
C ASN A 5 28.70 14.52 3.71
N ARG A 6 27.97 13.51 3.22
CA ARG A 6 27.01 12.73 4.03
C ARG A 6 27.51 11.30 4.17
N ASP A 7 28.04 11.03 5.36
CA ASP A 7 28.38 9.69 5.86
C ASP A 7 27.15 8.79 5.91
N ILE A 8 27.26 7.57 5.40
CA ILE A 8 26.24 6.54 5.53
C ILE A 8 26.79 5.47 6.49
N ARG A 9 26.38 5.54 7.76
CA ARG A 9 26.61 4.46 8.75
C ARG A 9 25.56 3.37 8.56
N PHE A 10 26.01 2.14 8.42
CA PHE A 10 25.17 0.95 8.54
C PHE A 10 25.03 0.58 10.04
N GLN A 11 23.80 0.61 10.56
CA GLN A 11 23.43 -0.08 11.80
C GLN A 11 22.41 -1.16 11.45
N GLU A 12 22.79 -2.42 11.65
CA GLU A 12 21.89 -3.57 11.57
C GLU A 12 21.78 -4.16 12.98
N LYS A 13 20.63 -3.91 13.63
CA LYS A 13 20.18 -4.60 14.83
C LYS A 13 18.82 -5.21 14.51
N ALA A 14 18.82 -6.48 14.10
CA ALA A 14 17.60 -7.27 14.01
C ALA A 14 17.34 -7.93 15.37
N GLN A 15 16.35 -7.42 16.07
CA GLN A 15 15.85 -7.95 17.33
C GLN A 15 14.58 -8.77 17.01
N PHE A 16 14.73 -10.08 16.98
CA PHE A 16 13.61 -11.01 16.81
C PHE A 16 12.85 -11.11 18.13
N HIS A 17 11.62 -10.61 18.15
CA HIS A 17 10.66 -10.85 19.23
C HIS A 17 9.74 -12.00 18.83
N ASP A 18 9.82 -13.06 19.61
CA ASP A 18 8.93 -14.21 19.67
C ASP A 18 7.53 -13.76 20.13
N ALA A 19 6.51 -14.08 19.35
CA ALA A 19 5.11 -13.86 19.67
C ALA A 19 4.32 -15.07 19.19
N THR A 20 4.35 -16.13 19.99
CA THR A 20 3.39 -17.24 19.92
C THR A 20 2.28 -16.98 20.93
N GLU A 21 1.23 -16.26 20.51
CA GLU A 21 -0.04 -16.21 21.25
C GLU A 21 -1.04 -17.19 20.62
N GLY A 22 -1.60 -18.01 21.49
CA GLY A 22 -2.38 -19.20 21.18
C GLY A 22 -3.74 -18.93 20.54
N ILE A 23 -4.12 -19.90 19.71
CA ILE A 23 -5.43 -20.12 19.13
C ILE A 23 -6.28 -20.91 20.15
N GLU A 24 -7.42 -20.38 20.62
CA GLU A 24 -8.60 -21.15 21.08
C GLU A 24 -9.76 -20.16 21.32
N MET A 25 -11.04 -20.43 21.12
CA MET A 25 -11.80 -21.43 20.38
C MET A 25 -13.21 -20.81 20.26
N LYS A 26 -13.78 -20.82 19.06
CA LYS A 26 -15.17 -20.42 18.85
C LYS A 26 -16.09 -21.60 19.13
N LEU A 27 -17.05 -21.43 20.03
CA LEU A 27 -18.30 -22.21 19.99
C LEU A 27 -19.48 -21.24 20.05
N ASN A 28 -19.98 -20.89 18.87
CA ASN A 28 -21.33 -20.36 18.69
C ASN A 28 -22.19 -21.53 18.24
N THR A 29 -23.07 -22.00 19.12
CA THR A 29 -24.16 -22.89 18.74
C THR A 29 -25.39 -22.35 19.44
N GLY A 30 -26.20 -21.61 18.70
CA GLY A 30 -27.59 -21.40 19.09
C GLY A 30 -28.33 -22.73 19.04
N VAL A 31 -29.49 -22.78 19.71
CA VAL A 31 -30.72 -23.38 19.20
C VAL A 31 -31.84 -23.30 20.26
N SER A 32 -32.95 -22.75 19.79
CA SER A 32 -34.38 -22.96 20.13
C SER A 32 -34.93 -22.73 21.53
N ASP A 33 -35.77 -21.69 21.60
CA ASP A 33 -37.22 -21.76 21.91
C ASP A 33 -37.74 -23.05 22.55
N VAL A 34 -38.27 -22.92 23.77
CA VAL A 34 -39.45 -23.68 24.20
C VAL A 34 -40.42 -22.74 24.92
N LYS A 35 -41.55 -22.53 24.25
CA LYS A 35 -42.76 -21.91 24.73
C LYS A 35 -43.59 -22.99 25.44
N THR A 36 -43.77 -22.87 26.74
CA THR A 36 -44.74 -23.65 27.50
C THR A 36 -45.77 -22.71 28.11
N LEU A 37 -47.01 -22.86 27.62
CA LEU A 37 -48.24 -22.35 28.19
C LEU A 37 -48.71 -23.31 29.30
N ASP A 38 -49.69 -22.85 30.08
CA ASP A 38 -50.51 -23.58 31.08
C ASP A 38 -49.94 -23.78 32.48
N HIS A 39 -50.69 -23.70 33.58
CA HIS A 39 -52.01 -23.13 33.96
C HIS A 39 -52.06 -23.34 35.50
N GLY A 40 -52.63 -22.42 36.30
CA GLY A 40 -52.77 -22.69 37.73
C GLY A 40 -53.18 -21.52 38.63
N ALA A 41 -54.45 -21.11 38.56
CA ALA A 41 -55.17 -20.59 39.73
C ALA A 41 -55.57 -21.79 40.62
N PRO A 42 -55.91 -21.69 41.93
CA PRO A 42 -56.71 -20.60 42.53
C PRO A 42 -56.37 -20.21 43.99
N GLN A 43 -56.79 -19.02 44.42
CA GLN A 43 -57.16 -18.83 45.83
C GLN A 43 -58.48 -18.05 45.97
N ARG A 44 -59.34 -18.65 46.79
CA ARG A 44 -60.75 -18.41 47.01
C ARG A 44 -60.93 -18.23 48.52
N SER A 45 -61.45 -17.08 48.95
CA SER A 45 -62.13 -16.86 50.26
C SER A 45 -62.62 -15.41 50.23
N ARG A 46 -63.90 -15.03 50.14
CA ARG A 46 -65.17 -15.59 50.59
C ARG A 46 -65.28 -15.76 52.12
N SER A 47 -65.37 -14.63 52.80
CA SER A 47 -66.13 -14.44 54.04
C SER A 47 -66.75 -13.04 53.98
N SER A 48 -68.03 -12.90 53.62
CA SER A 48 -69.21 -13.08 54.47
C SER A 48 -69.09 -12.23 55.73
N GLN A 49 -69.87 -11.15 55.83
CA GLN A 49 -70.48 -10.56 57.03
C GLN A 49 -71.45 -9.47 56.55
N MET A 50 -72.71 -9.82 56.30
CA MET A 50 -73.82 -9.84 57.26
C MET A 50 -74.40 -8.44 57.51
N LYS A 51 -75.24 -7.97 56.57
CA LYS A 51 -76.16 -6.86 56.78
C LYS A 51 -77.35 -7.34 57.63
N ARG A 52 -77.33 -7.01 58.91
CA ARG A 52 -78.50 -6.74 59.75
C ARG A 52 -78.95 -5.30 59.40
N THR A 53 -80.20 -4.90 59.23
CA THR A 53 -81.51 -5.43 59.60
C THR A 53 -82.58 -4.49 59.02
N ARG A 54 -83.80 -5.02 58.97
CA ARG A 54 -85.13 -4.36 58.94
C ARG A 54 -85.75 -4.07 57.57
N ALA A 55 -86.80 -4.85 57.38
CA ALA A 55 -87.80 -4.79 56.33
C ALA A 55 -88.45 -3.42 56.24
N ALA A 56 -88.60 -2.94 55.01
CA ALA A 56 -89.70 -2.09 54.61
C ALA A 56 -90.13 -2.56 53.22
N ASN A 57 -91.18 -3.37 53.21
CA ASN A 57 -91.88 -3.84 52.02
C ASN A 57 -92.50 -2.62 51.30
N GLN A 58 -91.74 -1.99 50.43
CA GLN A 58 -92.25 -0.96 49.52
C GLN A 58 -92.02 -1.45 48.09
N ARG A 59 -93.13 -1.72 47.41
CA ARG A 59 -93.17 -2.10 45.99
C ARG A 59 -92.51 -0.99 45.17
N ILE A 60 -91.25 -1.19 44.78
CA ILE A 60 -90.50 -0.24 43.96
C ILE A 60 -91.22 -0.15 42.59
N PRO A 61 -91.68 1.03 42.15
CA PRO A 61 -92.34 1.17 40.86
C PRO A 61 -91.35 0.85 39.75
N LYS A 62 -91.79 0.16 38.69
CA LYS A 62 -90.97 -0.27 37.55
C LYS A 62 -90.13 0.87 36.93
N TRP A 63 -90.57 2.13 37.08
CA TRP A 63 -89.82 3.33 36.66
C TRP A 63 -88.50 3.58 37.41
N ALA A 64 -88.34 3.11 38.65
CA ALA A 64 -87.06 3.25 39.36
C ALA A 64 -85.95 2.36 38.75
N TYR A 65 -86.33 1.22 38.16
CA TYR A 65 -85.40 0.34 37.45
C TYR A 65 -84.93 0.98 36.14
N LEU A 66 -85.82 1.68 35.43
CA LEU A 66 -85.45 2.45 34.23
C LEU A 66 -84.49 3.60 34.57
N LEU A 67 -84.72 4.32 35.67
CA LEU A 67 -83.81 5.36 36.13
C LEU A 67 -82.43 4.82 36.52
N PHE A 68 -82.35 3.64 37.14
CA PHE A 68 -81.08 3.02 37.51
C PHE A 68 -80.26 2.58 36.28
N ILE A 69 -80.92 2.01 35.26
CA ILE A 69 -80.25 1.60 34.01
C ILE A 69 -79.70 2.83 33.26
N ILE A 70 -80.48 3.92 33.19
CA ILE A 70 -80.05 5.16 32.55
C ILE A 70 -78.85 5.77 33.30
N LEU A 71 -78.87 5.78 34.63
CA LEU A 71 -77.77 6.28 35.45
C LEU A 71 -76.49 5.43 35.27
N ALA A 72 -76.62 4.10 35.24
CA ALA A 72 -75.49 3.19 35.01
C ALA A 72 -74.88 3.38 33.62
N ALA A 73 -75.72 3.54 32.58
CA ALA A 73 -75.26 3.83 31.22
C ALA A 73 -74.52 5.16 31.15
N PHE A 74 -75.04 6.22 31.79
CA PHE A 74 -74.40 7.54 31.80
C PHE A 74 -73.04 7.55 32.52
N VAL A 75 -72.93 6.84 33.65
CA VAL A 75 -71.67 6.71 34.38
C VAL A 75 -70.64 5.91 33.57
N SER A 76 -71.07 4.83 32.91
CA SER A 76 -70.17 4.04 32.04
C SER A 76 -69.64 4.85 30.86
N TYR A 77 -70.49 5.68 30.24
CA TYR A 77 -70.11 6.57 29.15
C TYR A 77 -69.10 7.63 29.60
N ARG A 78 -69.30 8.23 30.78
CA ARG A 78 -68.36 9.17 31.38
C ARG A 78 -66.99 8.54 31.67
N ILE A 79 -66.97 7.31 32.20
CA ILE A 79 -65.72 6.59 32.48
C ILE A 79 -64.97 6.27 31.19
N LEU A 80 -65.68 5.88 30.13
CA LEU A 80 -65.05 5.56 28.85
C LEU A 80 -64.47 6.81 28.17
N GLN A 81 -65.14 7.96 28.26
CA GLN A 81 -64.59 9.23 27.76
C GLN A 81 -63.36 9.72 28.54
N HIS A 82 -63.28 9.45 29.85
CA HIS A 82 -62.11 9.83 30.66
C HIS A 82 -60.89 8.90 30.51
N ARG A 83 -61.01 7.79 29.77
CA ARG A 83 -59.92 6.81 29.56
C ARG A 83 -59.27 6.91 28.17
N ALA A 84 -59.74 7.80 27.30
CA ALA A 84 -59.24 7.94 25.92
C ALA A 84 -58.01 8.85 25.76
N ALA A 85 -57.47 9.43 26.84
CA ALA A 85 -56.29 10.29 26.80
C ALA A 85 -55.20 9.76 27.73
N GLU A 86 -54.25 9.02 27.15
CA GLU A 86 -52.80 9.04 27.42
C GLU A 86 -52.17 7.70 26.96
N ILE A 87 -51.84 7.59 25.67
CA ILE A 87 -50.77 6.69 25.22
C ILE A 87 -49.56 7.60 24.95
N LYS A 88 -48.72 7.82 25.97
CA LYS A 88 -47.41 8.44 25.79
C LYS A 88 -46.48 7.39 25.18
N THR A 89 -46.14 7.55 23.91
CA THR A 89 -45.05 6.78 23.26
C THR A 89 -43.73 7.06 23.96
N ALA A 90 -43.20 6.04 24.65
CA ALA A 90 -41.89 6.10 25.27
C ALA A 90 -40.80 6.11 24.19
N GLN A 91 -40.02 7.20 24.13
CA GLN A 91 -38.89 7.33 23.22
C GLN A 91 -37.66 6.64 23.82
N ALA A 92 -37.01 5.76 23.07
CA ALA A 92 -35.86 4.98 23.53
C ALA A 92 -34.69 5.89 23.97
N PRO A 93 -33.90 5.49 24.99
CA PRO A 93 -32.83 6.32 25.52
C PRO A 93 -31.73 6.52 24.46
N ALA A 94 -31.37 7.79 24.21
CA ALA A 94 -30.29 8.16 23.31
C ALA A 94 -28.95 7.65 23.86
N ARG A 95 -28.25 6.86 23.05
CA ARG A 95 -26.91 6.34 23.37
C ARG A 95 -25.86 7.31 22.81
N PRO A 96 -24.93 7.85 23.63
CA PRO A 96 -23.92 8.77 23.15
C PRO A 96 -22.94 8.03 22.23
N VAL A 97 -22.66 8.62 21.07
CA VAL A 97 -21.67 8.14 20.09
C VAL A 97 -20.72 9.28 19.75
N THR A 98 -19.44 8.95 19.63
CA THR A 98 -18.41 9.91 19.22
C THR A 98 -18.45 10.04 17.70
N VAL A 99 -18.66 11.26 17.21
CA VAL A 99 -18.63 11.57 15.78
C VAL A 99 -17.49 12.53 15.45
N ALA A 100 -16.89 12.34 14.28
CA ALA A 100 -15.88 13.24 13.72
C ALA A 100 -16.35 13.75 12.35
N LYS A 101 -16.04 15.01 12.03
CA LYS A 101 -16.37 15.63 10.75
C LYS A 101 -15.40 15.11 9.67
N ALA A 102 -15.92 14.46 8.63
CA ALA A 102 -15.12 14.12 7.46
C ALA A 102 -14.71 15.40 6.72
N ILE A 103 -13.41 15.54 6.42
CA ILE A 103 -12.86 16.68 5.68
C ILE A 103 -12.07 16.10 4.52
N THR A 104 -12.45 16.46 3.30
CA THR A 104 -11.67 16.14 2.11
C THR A 104 -10.49 17.10 2.04
N LYS A 105 -9.28 16.53 1.95
CA LYS A 105 -8.05 17.27 1.70
C LYS A 105 -7.35 16.62 0.52
N ASP A 106 -6.74 17.45 -0.32
CA ASP A 106 -5.89 16.97 -1.39
C ASP A 106 -4.58 16.46 -0.78
N VAL A 107 -4.26 15.20 -1.06
CA VAL A 107 -3.06 14.53 -0.53
C VAL A 107 -2.35 13.88 -1.71
N PRO A 108 -1.07 14.19 -1.93
CA PRO A 108 -0.32 13.58 -3.02
C PRO A 108 -0.15 12.08 -2.78
N ILE A 109 -0.35 11.31 -3.85
CA ILE A 109 -0.07 9.87 -3.87
C ILE A 109 1.38 9.70 -4.30
N TYR A 110 2.20 9.12 -3.43
CA TYR A 110 3.58 8.74 -3.74
C TYR A 110 3.63 7.28 -4.13
N LEU A 111 4.48 6.96 -5.10
CA LEU A 111 4.80 5.58 -5.50
C LEU A 111 6.30 5.37 -5.28
N ASP A 112 6.63 4.54 -4.30
CA ASP A 112 8.02 4.18 -4.01
C ASP A 112 8.38 2.92 -4.79
N GLU A 113 9.29 3.07 -5.76
CA GLU A 113 9.81 1.97 -6.56
C GLU A 113 11.30 1.76 -6.26
N ILE A 114 11.74 0.51 -6.34
CA ILE A 114 13.14 0.14 -6.19
C ILE A 114 13.75 0.02 -7.58
N GLY A 115 14.73 0.88 -7.88
CA GLY A 115 15.51 0.83 -9.10
C GLY A 115 16.96 0.39 -8.84
N THR A 116 17.65 -0.03 -9.89
CA THR A 116 19.10 -0.29 -9.85
C THR A 116 19.83 0.82 -10.60
N CYS A 117 20.96 1.28 -10.06
CA CYS A 117 21.83 2.24 -10.74
C CYS A 117 22.69 1.51 -11.77
N ALA A 118 22.67 1.98 -13.02
CA ALA A 118 23.61 1.55 -14.05
C ALA A 118 24.59 2.68 -14.36
N ALA A 119 25.80 2.31 -14.79
CA ALA A 119 26.76 3.28 -15.31
C ALA A 119 26.18 3.94 -16.57
N TYR A 120 26.38 5.25 -16.71
CA TYR A 120 25.94 5.98 -17.91
C TYR A 120 26.64 5.45 -19.16
N GLU A 121 27.94 5.18 -19.06
CA GLU A 121 28.76 4.58 -20.11
C GLU A 121 29.75 3.60 -19.49
N THR A 122 29.96 2.46 -20.14
CA THR A 122 30.95 1.45 -19.74
C THR A 122 31.85 1.15 -20.93
N VAL A 123 33.14 1.41 -20.79
CA VAL A 123 34.12 1.17 -21.84
C VAL A 123 35.06 0.05 -21.42
N GLN A 124 35.15 -0.98 -22.25
CA GLN A 124 36.17 -2.03 -22.12
C GLN A 124 37.38 -1.66 -22.96
N LEU A 125 38.54 -1.56 -22.33
CA LEU A 125 39.78 -1.19 -22.99
C LEU A 125 40.52 -2.45 -23.45
N GLN A 126 40.87 -2.51 -24.72
CA GLN A 126 41.65 -3.59 -25.32
C GLN A 126 42.82 -3.04 -26.12
N ALA A 127 43.97 -3.70 -26.03
CA ALA A 127 45.13 -3.36 -26.83
C ALA A 127 44.91 -3.76 -28.29
N GLN A 128 45.07 -2.82 -29.22
CA GLN A 128 44.96 -3.10 -30.66
C GLN A 128 46.17 -3.86 -31.22
N VAL A 129 47.29 -3.82 -30.50
CA VAL A 129 48.54 -4.43 -30.91
C VAL A 129 49.10 -5.30 -29.79
N SER A 130 49.68 -6.44 -30.14
CA SER A 130 50.24 -7.39 -29.18
C SER A 130 51.67 -7.02 -28.82
N GLY A 131 51.93 -6.71 -27.55
CA GLY A 131 53.29 -6.41 -27.12
C GLY A 131 53.44 -6.40 -25.61
N LYS A 132 54.68 -6.22 -25.16
CA LYS A 132 54.99 -6.11 -23.74
C LYS A 132 54.57 -4.74 -23.22
N ILE A 133 53.88 -4.71 -22.08
CA ILE A 133 53.54 -3.47 -21.37
C ILE A 133 54.80 -2.95 -20.67
N ILE A 134 55.17 -1.70 -20.95
CA ILE A 134 56.29 -0.99 -20.31
C ILE A 134 55.83 -0.31 -19.02
N SER A 135 54.67 0.36 -19.06
CA SER A 135 54.18 1.13 -17.93
C SER A 135 52.65 1.17 -17.87
N ARG A 136 52.16 1.31 -16.63
CA ARG A 136 50.77 1.61 -16.29
C ARG A 136 50.76 3.03 -15.72
N GLN A 137 49.90 3.89 -16.26
CA GLN A 137 49.91 5.33 -16.00
C GLN A 137 48.64 5.82 -15.28
N PHE A 138 47.93 4.92 -14.58
CA PHE A 138 46.77 5.24 -13.77
C PHE A 138 46.78 4.44 -12.46
N GLN A 139 45.98 4.91 -11.49
CA GLN A 139 45.76 4.24 -10.21
C GLN A 139 44.37 3.59 -10.23
N ASP A 140 44.22 2.46 -9.54
CA ASP A 140 42.95 1.75 -9.53
C ASP A 140 41.90 2.62 -8.80
N GLY A 141 40.75 2.84 -9.46
CA GLY A 141 39.68 3.70 -8.94
C GLY A 141 39.89 5.21 -9.14
N SER A 142 40.97 5.64 -9.81
CA SER A 142 41.16 7.07 -10.14
C SER A 142 40.34 7.50 -11.36
N ASP A 143 39.85 8.74 -11.34
CA ASP A 143 39.21 9.36 -12.49
C ASP A 143 40.23 9.64 -13.61
N VAL A 144 39.95 9.16 -14.82
CA VAL A 144 40.79 9.36 -16.02
C VAL A 144 40.01 10.12 -17.10
N LYS A 145 40.69 10.99 -17.84
CA LYS A 145 40.06 11.74 -18.93
C LYS A 145 40.27 11.04 -20.27
N LYS A 146 39.41 11.40 -21.23
CA LYS A 146 39.56 10.92 -22.60
C LYS A 146 40.90 11.36 -23.18
N GLY A 147 41.66 10.40 -23.68
CA GLY A 147 42.95 10.65 -24.32
C GLY A 147 44.15 10.54 -23.38
N ASP A 148 43.94 10.37 -22.08
CA ASP A 148 45.03 10.12 -21.15
C ASP A 148 45.66 8.74 -21.45
N PRO A 149 46.99 8.65 -21.52
CA PRO A 149 47.66 7.38 -21.77
C PRO A 149 47.54 6.51 -20.51
N LEU A 150 46.95 5.33 -20.67
CA LEU A 150 46.72 4.39 -19.56
C LEU A 150 47.79 3.30 -19.52
N PHE A 151 48.21 2.84 -20.71
CA PHE A 151 49.19 1.80 -20.90
C PHE A 151 50.14 2.18 -22.02
N THR A 152 51.44 1.96 -21.81
CA THR A 152 52.45 2.08 -22.86
C THR A 152 52.95 0.70 -23.27
N ILE A 153 52.81 0.35 -24.55
CA ILE A 153 53.33 -0.88 -25.14
C ILE A 153 54.71 -0.62 -25.72
N ASP A 154 55.62 -1.60 -25.64
CA ASP A 154 56.98 -1.46 -26.19
C ASP A 154 56.97 -1.16 -27.70
N PRO A 155 57.47 0.02 -28.13
CA PRO A 155 57.42 0.41 -29.52
C PRO A 155 58.58 -0.17 -30.35
N ARG A 156 59.62 -0.74 -29.73
CA ARG A 156 60.83 -1.20 -30.44
C ARG A 156 60.56 -2.15 -31.62
N PRO A 157 59.76 -3.24 -31.47
CA PRO A 157 59.49 -4.13 -32.60
C PRO A 157 58.73 -3.41 -33.72
N TYR A 158 57.83 -2.49 -33.37
CA TYR A 158 57.06 -1.72 -34.36
C TYR A 158 57.90 -0.67 -35.06
N GLN A 159 58.81 0.00 -34.34
CA GLN A 159 59.77 0.94 -34.90
C GLN A 159 60.71 0.23 -35.89
N ALA A 160 61.23 -0.94 -35.54
CA ALA A 160 62.08 -1.72 -36.44
C ALA A 160 61.37 -2.09 -37.76
N VAL A 161 60.10 -2.54 -37.69
CA VAL A 161 59.31 -2.86 -38.89
C VAL A 161 59.04 -1.60 -39.73
N LEU A 162 58.74 -0.48 -39.06
CA LEU A 162 58.50 0.80 -39.72
C LEU A 162 59.77 1.32 -40.41
N ASP A 163 60.93 1.20 -39.76
CA ASP A 163 62.21 1.62 -40.34
C ASP A 163 62.61 0.74 -41.52
N GLN A 164 62.39 -0.57 -41.42
CA GLN A 164 62.58 -1.49 -42.53
C GLN A 164 61.68 -1.13 -43.73
N ALA A 165 60.39 -0.85 -43.48
CA ALA A 165 59.45 -0.46 -44.53
C ALA A 165 59.83 0.89 -45.17
N LYS A 166 60.29 1.85 -44.38
CA LYS A 166 60.79 3.14 -44.88
C LYS A 166 62.05 2.97 -45.74
N ALA A 167 62.99 2.13 -45.32
CA ALA A 167 64.20 1.85 -46.08
C ALA A 167 63.87 1.19 -47.43
N GLN A 168 62.93 0.24 -47.43
CA GLN A 168 62.45 -0.39 -48.65
C GLN A 168 61.79 0.63 -49.58
N ALA A 169 60.88 1.45 -49.06
CA ALA A 169 60.23 2.50 -49.83
C ALA A 169 61.23 3.52 -50.42
N ALA A 170 62.29 3.85 -49.68
CA ALA A 170 63.35 4.72 -50.17
C ALA A 170 64.16 4.07 -51.31
N LEU A 171 64.49 2.78 -51.18
CA LEU A 171 65.18 2.03 -52.22
C LEU A 171 64.33 1.90 -53.50
N ASP A 172 63.03 1.66 -53.33
CA ASP A 172 62.08 1.58 -54.43
C ASP A 172 61.96 2.93 -55.15
N GLN A 173 61.90 4.04 -54.40
CA GLN A 173 61.92 5.39 -54.97
C GLN A 173 63.19 5.69 -55.75
N VAL A 174 64.36 5.28 -55.25
CA VAL A 174 65.63 5.45 -55.98
C VAL A 174 65.64 4.60 -57.24
N THR A 175 65.14 3.38 -57.17
CA THR A 175 65.05 2.47 -58.32
C THR A 175 64.12 3.02 -59.38
N LEU A 176 62.96 3.52 -58.98
CA LEU A 176 61.99 4.16 -59.87
C LEU A 176 62.60 5.39 -60.55
N LYS A 177 63.20 6.32 -59.79
CA LYS A 177 63.88 7.50 -60.36
C LYS A 177 64.98 7.12 -61.33
N ARG A 178 65.75 6.07 -61.03
CA ARG A 178 66.78 5.55 -61.94
C ARG A 178 66.15 5.01 -63.23
N GLN A 179 65.07 4.24 -63.13
CA GLN A 179 64.36 3.73 -64.30
C GLN A 179 63.79 4.86 -65.15
N GLU A 180 63.24 5.91 -64.54
CA GLU A 180 62.76 7.11 -65.22
C GLU A 180 63.88 7.86 -65.97
N ASP A 181 65.03 8.08 -65.34
CA ASP A 181 66.19 8.73 -66.01
C ASP A 181 66.70 7.89 -67.19
N LEU A 182 66.77 6.56 -67.03
CA LEU A 182 67.15 5.66 -68.12
C LEU A 182 66.13 5.67 -69.28
N ARG A 183 64.83 5.72 -68.97
CA ARG A 183 63.77 5.90 -69.98
C ARG A 183 63.91 7.22 -70.72
N ALA A 184 64.15 8.32 -69.99
CA ALA A 184 64.31 9.66 -70.59
C ALA A 184 65.50 9.72 -71.57
N ARG A 185 66.58 9.00 -71.25
CA ARG A 185 67.79 8.90 -72.10
C ARG A 185 67.67 7.86 -73.23
N LYS A 186 66.53 7.16 -73.37
CA LYS A 186 66.28 6.10 -74.38
C LYS A 186 67.30 4.95 -74.36
N VAL A 187 67.96 4.70 -73.22
CA VAL A 187 68.98 3.64 -73.09
C VAL A 187 68.40 2.28 -72.70
N ILE A 188 67.10 2.21 -72.40
CA ILE A 188 66.39 0.96 -72.09
C ILE A 188 65.14 0.81 -72.97
N SER A 189 64.87 -0.42 -73.42
CA SER A 189 63.68 -0.75 -74.20
C SER A 189 62.43 -0.55 -73.35
N GLN A 190 61.40 0.13 -73.88
CA GLN A 190 60.08 0.13 -73.27
C GLN A 190 59.57 -1.31 -73.31
N GLN A 191 59.38 -1.92 -72.14
CA GLN A 191 58.64 -3.17 -72.04
C GLN A 191 57.15 -2.79 -72.05
N ASP A 192 56.50 -3.05 -73.19
CA ASP A 192 55.05 -3.23 -73.32
C ASP A 192 54.65 -4.59 -72.73
#